data_AF-A0A382AN97-F1
#
_entry.id   AF-A0A382AN97-F1
#
_cell.length_a   1.000
_cell.length_b   1.000
_cell.length_c   1.000
_cell.angle_alpha   90.00
_cell.angle_beta   90.00
_cell.angle_gamma   90.00
#
_symmetry.space_group_name_H-M   'P 1'
#
loop_
_entity.id
_entity.type
_entity.pdbx_description
1 polymer ?
#
loop_
_entity_poly.entity_id
_entity_poly.type
_entity_poly.pdbx_seq_one_letter_code
_entity_poly.pdbx_strand_id
1 'polypeptide(L)'
;MSEKISPSKRQSIHGQWSSRLAFILAVSGSAVGLGNIWKFPYITGVNGGGAFVLVYLLCILAIGFPIMISEIMLGRRGRRNPITSMELLGREETGSGVWKFVGVIGLVAGFLILSFYSVIAGWTLNYFILASKGTFSGLLPQDVNQVFDNLNQSFSTQLIFHTIFMAVTILIIAKGIRQGLERVVKILMPALFFILIMLLFYAISEGNISEGFTFMFKPDFTKID
;
A
#
# COMPACT_ATOMS: atom_id res chain seq x y z
N MET A 1 35.93 10.03 32.40
CA MET A 1 35.60 11.13 31.47
C MET A 1 34.71 10.55 30.38
N SER A 2 33.40 10.56 30.59
CA SER A 2 32.42 10.02 29.63
C SER A 2 32.26 11.07 28.53
N GLU A 3 32.91 10.82 27.40
CA GLU A 3 32.77 11.63 26.21
C GLU A 3 31.34 11.46 25.69
N LYS A 4 30.45 12.36 26.08
CA LYS A 4 29.12 12.50 25.48
C LYS A 4 29.35 12.81 24.01
N ILE A 5 29.31 11.78 23.18
CA ILE A 5 29.24 11.90 21.72
C ILE A 5 28.04 12.79 21.43
N SER A 6 28.32 14.06 21.12
CA SER A 6 27.32 15.00 20.60
C SER A 6 26.62 14.30 19.43
N PRO A 7 25.27 14.28 19.37
CA PRO A 7 24.57 13.64 18.27
C PRO A 7 24.87 14.47 17.01
N SER A 8 25.93 14.10 16.30
CA SER A 8 26.24 14.66 15.00
C SER A 8 24.99 14.49 14.14
N LYS A 9 24.61 15.55 13.44
CA LYS A 9 23.38 15.59 12.62
C LYS A 9 23.51 14.52 11.53
N ARG A 10 23.01 13.30 11.80
CA ARG A 10 23.16 12.13 10.93
C ARG A 10 22.71 12.48 9.52
N GLN A 11 23.52 12.22 8.51
CA GLN A 11 23.14 12.46 7.12
C GLN A 11 22.54 11.18 6.52
N SER A 12 21.49 11.34 5.69
CA SER A 12 20.87 10.22 4.97
C SER A 12 21.76 9.82 3.80
N ILE A 13 22.10 8.54 3.71
CA ILE A 13 22.88 7.99 2.58
C ILE A 13 22.04 7.92 1.29
N HIS A 14 20.72 7.75 1.41
CA HIS A 14 19.83 7.48 0.27
C HIS A 14 19.14 8.73 -0.30
N GLY A 15 19.62 9.93 0.06
CA GLY A 15 19.00 11.20 -0.30
C GLY A 15 17.86 11.62 0.64
N GLN A 16 17.29 12.80 0.39
CA GLN A 16 16.18 13.38 1.15
C GLN A 16 15.05 13.78 0.19
N TRP A 17 13.83 13.78 0.70
CA TRP A 17 12.65 14.31 0.00
C TRP A 17 12.83 15.79 -0.31
N SER A 18 12.39 16.23 -1.49
CA SER A 18 12.52 17.64 -1.87
C SER A 18 11.65 18.58 -1.03
N SER A 19 10.56 18.06 -0.47
CA SER A 19 9.57 18.84 0.27
C SER A 19 8.79 17.98 1.26
N ARG A 20 8.13 18.62 2.23
CA ARG A 20 7.20 17.94 3.17
C ARG A 20 6.04 17.30 2.44
N LEU A 21 5.51 17.96 1.41
CA LEU A 21 4.41 17.45 0.61
C LEU A 21 4.82 16.20 -0.18
N ALA A 22 6.04 16.18 -0.74
CA ALA A 22 6.59 14.98 -1.38
C ALA A 22 6.67 13.79 -0.41
N PHE A 23 7.10 14.03 0.82
CA PHE A 23 7.13 12.99 1.86
C PHE A 23 5.72 12.51 2.20
N ILE A 24 4.76 13.42 2.43
CA ILE A 24 3.37 13.06 2.75
C ILE A 24 2.77 12.23 1.62
N LEU A 25 2.89 12.67 0.36
CA LEU A 25 2.38 11.92 -0.78
C LEU A 25 3.02 10.53 -0.88
N ALA A 26 4.32 10.39 -0.56
CA ALA A 26 5.00 9.11 -0.61
C ALA A 26 4.55 8.16 0.49
N VAL A 27 4.37 8.65 1.72
CA VAL A 27 3.81 7.87 2.83
C VAL A 27 2.37 7.49 2.52
N SER A 28 1.56 8.43 2.03
CA SER A 28 0.19 8.15 1.59
C SER A 28 0.15 7.12 0.47
N GLY A 29 1.03 7.20 -0.53
CA GLY A 29 1.11 6.21 -1.61
C GLY A 29 1.64 4.84 -1.19
N SER A 30 2.41 4.77 -0.10
CA SER A 30 2.77 3.48 0.51
C SER A 30 1.60 2.84 1.27
N ALA A 31 0.68 3.65 1.79
CA ALA A 31 -0.49 3.18 2.55
C ALA A 31 -1.70 2.90 1.65
N VAL A 32 -1.89 3.71 0.60
CA VAL A 32 -2.97 3.56 -0.37
C VAL A 32 -2.50 2.61 -1.48
N GLY A 33 -3.08 1.42 -1.52
CA GLY A 33 -2.75 0.43 -2.53
C GLY A 33 -3.95 -0.43 -2.92
N LEU A 34 -3.63 -1.51 -3.60
CA LEU A 34 -4.60 -2.47 -4.09
C LEU A 34 -5.45 -3.10 -2.97
N GLY A 35 -4.87 -3.24 -1.76
CA GLY A 35 -5.59 -3.70 -0.58
C GLY A 35 -6.84 -2.86 -0.25
N ASN A 36 -6.78 -1.54 -0.47
CA ASN A 36 -7.90 -0.64 -0.20
C ASN A 36 -8.99 -0.74 -1.27
N ILE A 37 -8.63 -1.15 -2.50
CA ILE A 37 -9.55 -1.15 -3.64
C ILE A 37 -10.26 -2.50 -3.79
N TRP A 38 -9.57 -3.63 -3.59
CA TRP A 38 -10.21 -4.96 -3.68
C TRP A 38 -10.46 -5.60 -2.32
N LYS A 39 -9.46 -5.59 -1.41
CA LYS A 39 -9.49 -6.46 -0.21
C LYS A 39 -10.43 -5.88 0.82
N PHE A 40 -10.32 -4.58 1.06
CA PHE A 40 -11.15 -3.89 2.03
C PHE A 40 -12.65 -4.01 1.70
N PRO A 41 -13.12 -3.72 0.47
CA PRO A 41 -14.53 -3.90 0.12
C PRO A 41 -14.98 -5.35 0.22
N TYR A 42 -14.15 -6.31 -0.23
CA TYR A 42 -14.49 -7.73 -0.15
C TYR A 42 -14.68 -8.21 1.30
N ILE A 43 -13.70 -7.91 2.17
CA ILE A 43 -13.75 -8.30 3.59
C ILE A 43 -14.90 -7.58 4.30
N THR A 44 -15.12 -6.29 4.02
CA THR A 44 -16.28 -5.55 4.53
C THR A 44 -17.60 -6.20 4.07
N GLY A 45 -17.65 -6.61 2.80
CA GLY A 45 -18.75 -7.34 2.16
C GLY A 45 -19.20 -8.56 2.95
N VAL A 46 -18.24 -9.42 3.32
CA VAL A 46 -18.51 -10.72 3.94
C VAL A 46 -18.56 -10.69 5.48
N ASN A 47 -18.06 -9.62 6.13
CA ASN A 47 -17.99 -9.52 7.61
C ASN A 47 -18.97 -8.49 8.20
N GLY A 48 -20.22 -8.44 7.70
CA GLY A 48 -21.25 -7.60 8.34
C GLY A 48 -21.15 -6.09 8.06
N GLY A 49 -20.47 -5.70 6.97
CA GLY A 49 -20.49 -4.33 6.46
C GLY A 49 -20.03 -3.30 7.49
N GLY A 50 -20.93 -2.41 7.89
CA GLY A 50 -20.64 -1.31 8.80
C GLY A 50 -20.12 -1.70 10.19
N ALA A 51 -20.45 -2.89 10.70
CA ALA A 51 -19.92 -3.34 11.98
C ALA A 51 -18.41 -3.62 11.88
N PHE A 52 -17.97 -4.31 10.81
CA PHE A 52 -16.56 -4.49 10.50
C PHE A 52 -15.85 -3.15 10.28
N VAL A 53 -16.46 -2.22 9.51
CA VAL A 53 -15.86 -0.90 9.27
C VAL A 53 -15.60 -0.15 10.57
N LEU A 54 -16.55 -0.18 11.52
CA LEU A 54 -16.39 0.48 12.81
C LEU A 54 -15.21 -0.09 13.61
N VAL A 55 -15.16 -1.41 13.77
CA VAL A 55 -14.05 -2.09 14.47
C VAL A 55 -12.72 -1.82 13.78
N TYR A 56 -12.69 -1.89 12.45
CA TYR A 56 -11.53 -1.59 11.64
C TYR A 56 -11.00 -0.15 11.87
N LEU A 57 -11.89 0.85 11.90
CA LEU A 57 -11.51 2.24 12.17
C LEU A 57 -10.99 2.43 13.60
N LEU A 58 -11.60 1.78 14.59
CA LEU A 58 -11.12 1.81 15.97
C LEU A 58 -9.71 1.20 16.08
N CYS A 59 -9.46 0.06 15.44
CA CYS A 59 -8.14 -0.57 15.39
C CYS A 59 -7.11 0.31 14.67
N ILE A 60 -7.48 0.99 13.58
CA ILE A 60 -6.59 1.96 12.92
C ILE A 60 -6.19 3.07 13.87
N LEU A 61 -7.15 3.67 14.58
CA LEU A 61 -6.87 4.80 15.47
C LEU A 61 -6.07 4.38 16.71
N ALA A 62 -6.40 3.23 17.29
CA ALA A 62 -5.79 2.75 18.53
C ALA A 62 -4.43 2.08 18.32
N ILE A 63 -4.22 1.40 17.20
CA ILE A 63 -3.03 0.56 16.95
C ILE A 63 -2.25 1.08 15.74
N GLY A 64 -2.90 1.19 14.59
CA GLY A 64 -2.24 1.56 13.34
C GLY A 64 -1.58 2.94 13.39
N PHE A 65 -2.29 3.94 13.91
CA PHE A 65 -1.83 5.32 13.97
C PHE A 65 -0.63 5.52 14.92
N PRO A 66 -0.63 5.00 16.17
CA PRO A 66 0.55 5.03 17.03
C PRO A 66 1.76 4.31 16.46
N ILE A 67 1.57 3.15 15.82
CA ILE A 67 2.67 2.40 15.18
C ILE A 67 3.26 3.22 14.03
N MET A 68 2.42 3.77 13.15
CA MET A 68 2.86 4.60 12.02
C MET A 68 3.69 5.80 12.49
N ILE A 69 3.23 6.52 13.52
CA ILE A 69 3.99 7.64 14.09
C ILE A 69 5.34 7.16 14.64
N SER A 70 5.34 6.04 15.36
CA SER A 70 6.55 5.45 15.93
C SER A 70 7.58 5.11 14.85
N GLU A 71 7.15 4.46 13.76
CA GLU A 71 8.02 4.11 12.63
C GLU A 71 8.60 5.35 11.93
N ILE A 72 7.77 6.38 11.71
CA ILE A 72 8.22 7.66 11.12
C ILE A 72 9.24 8.34 12.04
N MET A 73 9.01 8.36 13.35
CA MET A 73 9.92 8.95 14.33
C MET A 73 11.26 8.21 14.38
N LEU A 74 11.22 6.87 14.44
CA LEU A 74 12.40 6.01 14.43
C LEU A 74 13.20 6.20 13.14
N GLY A 75 12.54 6.20 11.98
CA GLY A 75 13.20 6.43 10.68
C GLY A 75 13.85 7.82 10.59
N ARG A 76 13.16 8.86 11.07
CA ARG A 76 13.68 10.24 11.07
C ARG A 76 14.89 10.42 11.99
N ARG A 77 14.93 9.69 13.12
CA ARG A 77 16.05 9.71 14.08
C ARG A 77 17.21 8.81 13.62
N GLY A 78 16.93 7.63 13.11
CA GLY A 78 17.92 6.66 12.65
C GLY A 78 18.63 7.08 11.36
N ARG A 79 17.88 7.61 10.36
CA ARG A 79 18.38 8.01 9.03
C ARG A 79 19.21 6.93 8.32
N ARG A 80 18.90 5.66 8.59
CA ARG A 80 19.49 4.47 7.97
C ARG A 80 18.37 3.53 7.51
N ASN A 81 18.71 2.40 6.90
CA ASN A 81 17.74 1.34 6.63
C ASN A 81 17.08 0.83 7.94
N PRO A 82 15.94 0.13 7.88
CA PRO A 82 15.21 -0.30 9.08
C PRO A 82 16.05 -1.10 10.07
N ILE A 83 16.84 -2.07 9.60
CA ILE A 83 17.67 -2.95 10.45
C ILE A 83 18.73 -2.13 11.21
N THR A 84 19.51 -1.34 10.48
CA THR A 84 20.57 -0.52 11.06
C THR A 84 20.01 0.58 11.96
N SER A 85 18.85 1.16 11.61
CA SER A 85 18.18 2.16 12.46
C SER A 85 17.74 1.54 13.79
N MET A 86 17.13 0.35 13.76
CA MET A 86 16.70 -0.34 14.97
C MET A 86 17.88 -0.80 15.83
N GLU A 87 18.96 -1.29 15.22
CA GLU A 87 20.19 -1.63 15.95
C GLU A 87 20.81 -0.42 16.65
N LEU A 88 20.98 0.68 15.90
CA LEU A 88 21.60 1.90 16.40
C LEU A 88 20.79 2.52 17.54
N LEU A 89 19.49 2.71 17.32
CA LEU A 89 18.60 3.32 18.32
C LEU A 89 18.41 2.42 19.53
N GLY A 90 18.35 1.10 19.35
CA GLY A 90 18.32 0.15 20.46
C GLY A 90 19.56 0.22 21.34
N ARG A 91 20.75 0.34 20.74
CA ARG A 91 22.00 0.53 21.50
C ARG A 91 22.02 1.85 22.27
N GLU A 92 21.51 2.93 21.68
CA GLU A 92 21.46 4.26 22.31
C GLU A 92 20.51 4.33 23.50
N GLU A 93 19.32 3.74 23.37
CA GLU A 93 18.25 3.89 24.37
C GLU A 93 18.22 2.76 25.40
N THR A 94 18.54 1.52 24.99
CA THR A 94 18.42 0.34 25.86
C THR A 94 19.75 -0.39 26.07
N GLY A 95 20.86 0.16 25.55
CA GLY A 95 22.19 -0.48 25.62
C GLY A 95 22.33 -1.78 24.80
N SER A 96 21.32 -2.14 24.00
CA SER A 96 21.25 -3.45 23.34
C SER A 96 20.92 -3.34 21.85
N GLY A 97 21.71 -4.03 21.03
CA GLY A 97 21.48 -4.12 19.58
C GLY A 97 20.42 -5.14 19.16
N VAL A 98 19.75 -5.82 20.11
CA VAL A 98 18.75 -6.88 19.85
C VAL A 98 17.56 -6.35 19.04
N TRP A 99 17.22 -5.07 19.19
CA TRP A 99 16.13 -4.43 18.44
C TRP A 99 16.28 -4.51 16.91
N LYS A 100 17.48 -4.80 16.40
CA LYS A 100 17.71 -5.09 14.97
C LYS A 100 16.78 -6.19 14.42
N PHE A 101 16.37 -7.14 15.26
CA PHE A 101 15.47 -8.23 14.84
C PHE A 101 14.11 -7.72 14.38
N VAL A 102 13.59 -6.63 14.97
CA VAL A 102 12.35 -6.00 14.49
C VAL A 102 12.50 -5.52 13.05
N GLY A 103 13.64 -4.90 12.74
CA GLY A 103 13.95 -4.48 11.37
C GLY A 103 14.12 -5.66 10.40
N VAL A 104 14.68 -6.79 10.87
CA VAL A 104 14.84 -8.01 10.06
C VAL A 104 13.47 -8.62 9.74
N ILE A 105 12.58 -8.72 10.74
CA ILE A 105 11.21 -9.21 10.54
C ILE A 105 10.48 -8.33 9.53
N GLY A 106 10.60 -7.00 9.63
CA GLY A 106 10.02 -6.08 8.65
C GLY A 106 10.56 -6.28 7.23
N LEU A 107 11.86 -6.52 7.08
CA LEU A 107 12.47 -6.81 5.77
C LEU A 107 11.93 -8.11 5.17
N VAL A 108 11.89 -9.19 5.97
CA VAL A 108 11.36 -10.49 5.54
C VAL A 108 9.88 -10.38 5.18
N ALA A 109 9.08 -9.70 6.00
CA ALA A 109 7.67 -9.46 5.72
C ALA A 109 7.49 -8.67 4.42
N GLY A 110 8.26 -7.60 4.21
CA GLY A 110 8.24 -6.82 2.97
C GLY A 110 8.59 -7.66 1.73
N PHE A 111 9.60 -8.53 1.84
CA PHE A 111 9.98 -9.45 0.77
C PHE A 111 8.87 -10.46 0.44
N LEU A 112 8.27 -11.07 1.48
CA LEU A 112 7.17 -12.02 1.32
C LEU A 112 5.91 -11.35 0.77
N ILE A 113 5.61 -10.11 1.18
CA ILE A 113 4.49 -9.36 0.62
C ILE A 113 4.72 -9.06 -0.86
N LEU A 114 5.92 -8.59 -1.21
CA LEU A 114 6.25 -8.25 -2.60
C LEU A 114 6.14 -9.45 -3.55
N SER A 115 6.44 -10.67 -3.08
CA SER A 115 6.43 -11.88 -3.90
C SER A 115 5.05 -12.17 -4.51
N PHE A 116 3.97 -12.03 -3.74
CA PHE A 116 2.61 -12.19 -4.27
C PHE A 116 2.01 -10.88 -4.78
N TYR A 117 2.35 -9.75 -4.17
CA TYR A 117 1.75 -8.46 -4.53
C TYR A 117 2.11 -8.04 -5.96
N SER A 118 3.32 -8.36 -6.41
CA SER A 118 3.78 -8.15 -7.78
C SER A 118 3.00 -8.95 -8.82
N VAL A 119 2.53 -10.15 -8.49
CA VAL A 119 1.66 -10.96 -9.37
C VAL A 119 0.32 -10.27 -9.55
N ILE A 120 -0.31 -9.84 -8.45
CA ILE A 120 -1.63 -9.21 -8.51
C ILE A 120 -1.56 -7.84 -9.21
N ALA A 121 -0.48 -7.08 -8.97
CA ALA A 121 -0.24 -5.84 -9.70
C ALA A 121 -0.02 -6.08 -11.21
N GLY A 122 0.59 -7.23 -11.58
CA GLY A 122 0.67 -7.69 -12.96
C GLY A 122 -0.71 -7.94 -13.58
N TRP A 123 -1.66 -8.50 -12.83
CA TRP A 123 -3.05 -8.65 -13.31
C TRP A 123 -3.66 -7.29 -13.65
N THR A 124 -3.43 -6.26 -12.83
CA THR A 124 -3.93 -4.90 -13.10
C THR A 124 -3.39 -4.35 -14.43
N LEU A 125 -2.12 -4.59 -14.76
CA LEU A 125 -1.55 -4.21 -16.06
C LEU A 125 -2.19 -4.96 -17.23
N ASN A 126 -2.41 -6.27 -17.07
CA ASN A 126 -3.11 -7.07 -18.08
C ASN A 126 -4.55 -6.56 -18.30
N TYR A 127 -5.29 -6.32 -17.22
CA TYR A 127 -6.65 -5.80 -17.27
C TYR A 127 -6.73 -4.41 -17.89
N PHE A 128 -5.75 -3.54 -17.65
CA PHE A 128 -5.66 -2.25 -18.32
C PHE A 128 -5.56 -2.42 -19.84
N ILE A 129 -4.73 -3.36 -20.33
CA ILE A 129 -4.60 -3.64 -21.76
C ILE A 129 -5.90 -4.22 -22.33
N LEU A 130 -6.52 -5.19 -21.65
CA LEU A 130 -7.80 -5.77 -22.08
C LEU A 130 -8.90 -4.70 -22.17
N ALA A 131 -9.00 -3.83 -21.16
CA ALA A 131 -9.94 -2.72 -21.16
C ALA A 131 -9.67 -1.74 -22.31
N SER A 132 -8.41 -1.40 -22.56
CA SER A 132 -8.03 -0.50 -23.66
C SER A 132 -8.33 -1.07 -25.05
N LYS A 133 -8.38 -2.40 -25.18
CA LYS A 133 -8.74 -3.10 -26.42
C LYS A 133 -10.26 -3.28 -26.58
N GLY A 134 -11.05 -2.84 -25.60
CA GLY A 134 -12.50 -3.01 -25.62
C GLY A 134 -12.96 -4.44 -25.36
N THR A 135 -12.13 -5.30 -24.75
CA THR A 135 -12.47 -6.72 -24.48
C THR A 135 -13.74 -6.86 -23.66
N PHE A 136 -14.05 -5.91 -22.78
CA PHE A 136 -15.24 -5.95 -21.92
C PHE A 136 -16.50 -5.36 -22.56
N SER A 137 -16.39 -4.78 -23.75
CA SER A 137 -17.54 -4.14 -24.42
C SER A 137 -18.52 -5.20 -24.92
N GLY A 138 -19.75 -5.18 -24.37
CA GLY A 138 -20.82 -6.10 -24.78
C GLY A 138 -20.72 -7.52 -24.20
N LEU A 139 -19.81 -7.76 -23.26
CA LEU A 139 -19.76 -9.03 -22.53
C LEU A 139 -20.93 -9.15 -21.54
N LEU A 140 -21.46 -10.37 -21.41
CA LEU A 140 -22.38 -10.70 -20.32
C LEU A 140 -21.58 -10.90 -19.02
N PRO A 141 -22.19 -10.72 -17.84
CA PRO A 141 -21.50 -10.89 -16.55
C PRO A 141 -20.80 -12.24 -16.37
N GLN A 142 -21.38 -13.32 -16.90
CA GLN A 142 -20.80 -14.66 -16.88
C GLN A 142 -19.49 -14.76 -17.68
N ASP A 143 -19.38 -14.03 -18.79
CA ASP A 143 -18.21 -14.06 -19.66
C ASP A 143 -17.04 -13.27 -19.05
N VAL A 144 -17.33 -12.30 -18.17
CA VAL A 144 -16.31 -11.54 -17.43
C VAL A 144 -15.54 -12.45 -16.47
N ASN A 145 -16.22 -13.38 -15.79
CA ASN A 145 -15.56 -14.34 -14.90
C ASN A 145 -14.63 -15.27 -15.70
N GLN A 146 -15.05 -15.70 -16.90
CA GLN A 146 -14.22 -16.53 -17.76
C GLN A 146 -12.92 -15.84 -18.17
N VAL A 147 -12.93 -14.52 -18.38
CA VAL A 147 -11.71 -13.74 -18.65
C VAL A 147 -10.72 -13.83 -17.48
N PHE A 148 -11.21 -13.74 -16.24
CA PHE A 148 -10.38 -13.92 -15.05
C PHE A 148 -9.85 -15.34 -14.93
N ASP A 149 -10.70 -16.35 -15.13
CA ASP A 149 -10.30 -17.76 -15.05
C ASP A 149 -9.21 -18.11 -16.07
N ASN A 150 -9.36 -17.62 -17.30
CA ASN A 150 -8.35 -17.77 -18.35
C ASN A 150 -7.01 -17.12 -17.96
N LEU A 151 -7.04 -15.93 -17.34
CA LEU A 151 -5.84 -15.29 -16.81
C LEU A 151 -5.23 -16.10 -15.67
N ASN A 152 -6.06 -16.65 -14.78
CA ASN A 152 -5.61 -17.40 -13.62
C ASN A 152 -4.92 -18.72 -14.03
N GLN A 153 -5.39 -19.34 -15.10
CA GLN A 153 -4.81 -20.56 -15.66
C GLN A 153 -3.59 -20.32 -16.57
N SER A 154 -3.43 -19.11 -17.12
CA SER A 154 -2.33 -18.79 -18.03
C SER A 154 -1.05 -18.42 -17.28
N PHE A 155 -0.20 -19.42 -17.01
CA PHE A 155 1.13 -19.21 -16.42
C PHE A 155 1.97 -18.19 -17.20
N SER A 156 2.00 -18.29 -18.53
CA SER A 156 2.81 -17.40 -19.37
C SER A 156 2.37 -15.94 -19.25
N THR A 157 1.06 -15.68 -19.27
CA THR A 157 0.52 -14.32 -19.14
C THR A 157 0.87 -13.74 -17.77
N GLN A 158 0.67 -14.50 -16.70
CA GLN A 158 1.01 -14.05 -15.35
C GLN A 158 2.49 -13.73 -15.21
N LEU A 159 3.37 -14.61 -15.72
CA LEU A 159 4.82 -14.43 -15.64
C LEU A 159 5.27 -13.18 -16.39
N ILE A 160 4.73 -12.93 -17.60
CA ILE A 160 5.06 -11.75 -18.40
C ILE A 160 4.68 -10.47 -17.66
N PHE A 161 3.44 -10.36 -17.19
CA PHE A 161 2.98 -9.13 -16.54
C PHE A 161 3.60 -8.90 -15.17
N HIS A 162 3.84 -9.96 -14.39
CA HIS A 162 4.65 -9.88 -13.18
C HIS A 162 6.05 -9.34 -13.49
N THR A 163 6.72 -9.90 -14.51
CA THR A 163 8.08 -9.49 -14.89
C THR A 163 8.12 -8.03 -15.34
N ILE A 164 7.15 -7.60 -16.15
CA ILE A 164 7.02 -6.20 -16.57
C ILE A 164 6.82 -5.29 -15.36
N PHE A 165 5.92 -5.64 -14.45
CA PHE A 165 5.68 -4.87 -13.23
C PHE A 165 6.93 -4.73 -12.37
N MET A 166 7.65 -5.84 -12.16
CA MET A 166 8.91 -5.85 -11.41
C MET A 166 10.00 -5.04 -12.09
N ALA A 167 10.13 -5.13 -13.42
CA ALA A 167 11.08 -4.33 -14.18
C ALA A 167 10.81 -2.83 -14.01
N VAL A 168 9.56 -2.40 -14.15
CA VAL A 168 9.17 -0.99 -13.93
C VAL A 168 9.48 -0.54 -12.50
N THR A 169 9.15 -1.39 -11.51
CA THR A 169 9.42 -1.11 -10.09
C THR A 169 10.92 -0.93 -9.84
N ILE A 170 11.76 -1.84 -10.34
CA ILE A 170 13.22 -1.77 -10.22
C ILE A 170 13.76 -0.52 -10.91
N LEU A 171 13.27 -0.18 -12.12
CA LEU A 171 13.69 1.02 -12.85
C LEU A 171 13.37 2.31 -12.10
N ILE A 172 12.21 2.39 -11.43
CA ILE A 172 11.84 3.55 -10.61
C ILE A 172 12.74 3.64 -9.38
N ILE A 173 12.98 2.52 -8.69
CA ILE A 173 13.83 2.48 -7.48
C ILE A 173 15.29 2.81 -7.84
N ALA A 174 15.80 2.30 -8.96
CA ALA A 174 17.17 2.55 -9.43
C ALA A 174 17.45 4.03 -9.71
N LYS A 175 16.42 4.82 -10.07
CA LYS A 175 16.50 6.29 -10.21
C LYS A 175 16.54 7.04 -8.87
N GLY A 176 16.43 6.34 -7.74
CA GLY A 176 16.49 6.90 -6.40
C GLY A 176 15.25 7.71 -5.99
N ILE A 177 15.30 8.32 -4.80
CA ILE A 177 14.14 8.99 -4.19
C ILE A 177 13.66 10.18 -5.04
N ARG A 178 14.54 11.12 -5.36
CA ARG A 178 14.15 12.40 -5.97
C ARG A 178 13.81 12.28 -7.46
N GLN A 179 14.57 11.50 -8.22
CA GLN A 179 14.39 11.40 -9.68
C GLN A 179 13.46 10.25 -10.09
N GLY A 180 13.29 9.24 -9.24
CA GLY A 180 12.37 8.11 -9.44
C GLY A 180 11.09 8.29 -8.63
N LEU A 181 11.12 7.84 -7.38
CA LEU A 181 9.94 7.65 -6.55
C LEU A 181 9.10 8.91 -6.38
N GLU A 182 9.74 10.04 -6.07
CA GLU A 182 9.04 11.30 -5.81
C GLU A 182 8.29 11.81 -7.05
N ARG A 183 8.88 11.70 -8.25
CA ARG A 183 8.23 12.14 -9.50
C ARG A 183 6.99 11.32 -9.79
N VAL A 184 7.10 10.01 -9.63
CA VAL A 184 5.99 9.07 -9.89
C VAL A 184 4.86 9.34 -8.91
N VAL A 185 5.14 9.41 -7.61
CA VAL A 185 4.14 9.64 -6.57
C VAL A 185 3.42 10.98 -6.74
N LYS A 186 4.13 12.06 -7.10
CA LYS A 186 3.52 13.38 -7.33
C LYS A 186 2.49 13.40 -8.46
N ILE A 187 2.57 12.48 -9.40
CA ILE A 187 1.65 12.38 -10.54
C ILE A 187 0.57 11.34 -10.25
N LEU A 188 0.97 10.13 -9.84
CA LEU A 188 0.06 9.00 -9.69
C LEU A 188 -0.89 9.15 -8.50
N MET A 189 -0.46 9.74 -7.38
CA MET A 189 -1.34 9.91 -6.22
C MET A 189 -2.52 10.86 -6.49
N PRO A 190 -2.30 12.08 -7.03
CA PRO A 190 -3.42 12.92 -7.44
C PRO A 190 -4.29 12.27 -8.51
N ALA A 191 -3.68 11.61 -9.51
CA ALA A 191 -4.44 10.94 -10.56
C ALA A 191 -5.38 9.86 -10.00
N LEU A 192 -4.89 9.02 -9.08
CA LEU A 192 -5.69 8.02 -8.39
C LEU A 192 -6.83 8.67 -7.61
N PHE A 193 -6.57 9.75 -6.87
CA PHE A 193 -7.59 10.48 -6.12
C PHE A 193 -8.72 10.97 -7.04
N PHE A 194 -8.39 11.60 -8.17
CA PHE A 194 -9.38 12.07 -9.12
C PHE A 194 -10.18 10.93 -9.77
N ILE A 195 -9.54 9.82 -10.12
CA ILE A 195 -10.23 8.63 -10.65
C ILE A 195 -11.22 8.08 -9.62
N LEU A 196 -10.84 7.99 -8.35
CA LEU A 196 -11.75 7.51 -7.30
C LEU A 196 -12.95 8.44 -7.11
N ILE A 197 -12.76 9.76 -7.17
CA ILE A 197 -13.86 10.73 -7.11
C ILE A 197 -14.78 10.59 -8.33
N MET A 198 -14.23 10.41 -9.53
CA MET A 198 -15.02 10.16 -10.74
C MET A 198 -15.86 8.88 -10.60
N LEU A 199 -15.26 7.79 -10.11
CA LEU A 199 -15.96 6.52 -9.88
C LEU A 199 -17.04 6.65 -8.80
N LEU A 200 -16.81 7.47 -7.78
CA LEU A 200 -17.83 7.78 -6.76
C LEU A 200 -19.05 8.43 -7.39
N PHE A 201 -18.88 9.47 -8.21
CA PHE A 201 -20.00 10.13 -8.89
C PHE A 201 -20.72 9.21 -9.88
N TYR A 202 -19.97 8.34 -10.56
CA TYR A 202 -20.55 7.33 -11.42
C TYR A 202 -21.41 6.32 -10.62
N ALA A 203 -20.90 5.79 -9.51
CA ALA A 203 -21.63 4.88 -8.65
C ALA A 203 -22.87 5.52 -8.00
N ILE A 204 -22.81 6.82 -7.71
CA ILE A 204 -23.96 7.62 -7.23
C ILE A 204 -25.05 7.72 -8.32
N SER A 205 -24.65 7.85 -9.58
CA SER A 205 -25.60 8.06 -10.69
C SER A 205 -26.27 6.77 -11.16
N GLU A 206 -25.51 5.66 -11.19
CA GLU A 206 -25.98 4.37 -11.71
C GLU A 206 -26.46 3.40 -10.61
N GLY A 207 -25.98 3.56 -9.38
CA GLY A 207 -26.19 2.60 -8.29
C GLY A 207 -27.30 2.99 -7.30
N ASN A 208 -27.62 2.05 -6.40
CA ASN A 208 -28.51 2.31 -5.26
C ASN A 208 -27.71 2.80 -4.05
N ILE A 209 -27.55 4.12 -3.93
CA ILE A 209 -26.80 4.75 -2.83
C ILE A 209 -27.42 4.43 -1.47
N SER A 210 -28.75 4.35 -1.37
CA SER A 210 -29.45 4.16 -0.09
C SER A 210 -29.08 2.82 0.53
N GLU A 211 -29.07 1.76 -0.29
CA GLU A 211 -28.64 0.43 0.16
C GLU A 211 -27.14 0.40 0.45
N GLY A 212 -26.30 0.99 -0.40
CA GLY A 212 -24.85 1.05 -0.18
C GLY A 212 -24.49 1.79 1.12
N PHE A 213 -25.16 2.92 1.41
CA PHE A 213 -24.97 3.69 2.62
C PHE A 213 -25.44 2.91 3.85
N THR A 214 -26.61 2.28 3.78
CA THR A 214 -27.13 1.46 4.87
C THR A 214 -26.18 0.29 5.14
N PHE A 215 -25.69 -0.38 4.11
CA PHE A 215 -24.74 -1.48 4.23
C PHE A 215 -23.42 -1.05 4.90
N MET A 216 -22.86 0.11 4.52
CA MET A 216 -21.59 0.58 5.07
C MET A 216 -21.70 1.21 6.46
N PHE A 217 -22.82 1.81 6.83
CA PHE A 217 -22.92 2.65 8.03
C PHE A 217 -23.95 2.20 9.05
N LYS A 218 -24.79 1.19 8.75
CA LYS A 218 -25.66 0.55 9.74
C LYS A 218 -24.97 -0.71 10.28
N PRO A 219 -24.33 -0.65 11.46
CA PRO A 219 -23.61 -1.80 11.99
C PRO A 219 -24.57 -2.91 12.39
N ASP A 220 -24.35 -4.11 11.83
CA ASP A 220 -24.99 -5.36 12.24
C ASP A 220 -23.94 -6.24 12.95
N PHE A 221 -23.94 -6.19 14.28
CA PHE A 221 -22.99 -6.95 15.10
C PHE A 221 -23.28 -8.46 15.16
N THR A 222 -24.43 -8.92 14.65
CA THR A 222 -24.74 -10.36 14.62
C THR A 222 -23.97 -11.13 13.55
N LYS A 223 -23.31 -10.41 12.64
CA LYS A 223 -22.49 -10.94 11.53
C LYS A 223 -20.99 -10.81 11.77
N ILE A 224 -20.61 -10.44 12.99
CA ILE A 224 -19.22 -10.49 13.43
C ILE A 224 -19.05 -11.81 14.19
N ASP A 225 -18.24 -12.71 13.62
CA ASP A 225 -17.74 -13.91 14.30
C ASP A 225 -16.53 -13.60 15.19
#